data_AF-R5ECP3-F1
#
_entry.id   AF-R5ECP3-F1
#
_cell.length_a   1.000
_cell.length_b   1.000
_cell.length_c   1.000
_cell.angle_alpha   90.00
_cell.angle_beta   90.00
_cell.angle_gamma   90.00
#
_symmetry.space_group_name_H-M   'P 1'
#
loop_
_entity.id
_entity.type
_entity.pdbx_description
1 polymer ?
#
loop_
_entity_poly.entity_id
_entity_poly.type
_entity_poly.pdbx_seq_one_letter_code
_entity_poly.pdbx_strand_id
1 'polypeptide(L)' 'MEYTFCIETPLMWIDKAQTWKLADDLGGLDLVKNMTLTCYNGIKGDGCGHCPSCKLRRKGYEEFLERYKK' A
#
# COMPACT_ATOMS: atom_id res chain seq x y z
N MET A 1 17.49 17.99 27.77
CA MET A 1 16.38 17.15 27.28
C MET A 1 16.99 15.99 26.50
N GLU A 2 17.34 14.91 27.19
CA GLU A 2 17.66 13.64 26.52
C GLU A 2 16.38 12.81 26.53
N TYR A 3 15.82 12.59 25.35
CA TYR A 3 14.66 11.71 25.17
C TYR A 3 15.11 10.51 24.37
N THR A 4 14.73 9.32 24.84
CA THR A 4 14.90 8.10 24.05
C THR A 4 13.81 8.07 22.97
N PHE A 5 14.23 8.03 21.71
CA PHE A 5 13.33 7.87 20.57
C PHE A 5 13.40 6.44 20.04
N CYS A 6 12.26 5.91 19.61
CA CYS A 6 12.18 4.68 18.84
C CYS A 6 11.71 5.01 17.41
N ILE A 7 12.44 4.51 16.40
CA ILE A 7 12.04 4.62 14.99
C ILE A 7 11.39 3.30 14.59
N GLU A 8 10.07 3.30 14.48
CA GLU A 8 9.30 2.15 14.02
C GLU A 8 9.22 2.12 12.50
N THR A 9 9.61 1.00 11.88
CA THR A 9 9.55 0.82 10.42
C THR A 9 8.66 -0.40 10.08
N PRO A 10 7.34 -0.30 10.28
CA PRO A 10 6.42 -1.45 10.19
C PRO A 10 6.38 -2.09 8.79
N LEU A 11 6.86 -1.39 7.76
CA LEU A 11 6.87 -1.86 6.37
C LEU A 11 8.23 -2.42 5.93
N MET A 12 9.26 -2.43 6.78
CA MET A 12 10.66 -2.73 6.38
C MET A 12 10.81 -4.09 5.67
N TRP A 13 10.08 -5.10 6.15
CA TRP A 13 10.25 -6.49 5.73
C TRP A 13 9.05 -7.04 4.94
N ILE A 14 8.18 -6.16 4.44
CA ILE A 14 6.97 -6.57 3.74
C ILE A 14 6.93 -6.07 2.30
N ASP A 15 6.43 -6.91 1.41
CA ASP A 15 6.18 -6.57 0.00
C ASP A 15 4.88 -5.75 -0.16
N LYS A 16 4.53 -5.41 -1.42
CA LYS A 16 3.32 -4.64 -1.69
C LYS A 16 2.02 -5.39 -1.43
N ALA A 17 1.97 -6.70 -1.62
CA ALA A 17 0.78 -7.47 -1.29
C ALA A 17 0.57 -7.56 0.22
N GLN A 18 1.64 -7.77 0.98
CA GLN A 18 1.62 -7.75 2.43
C GLN A 18 1.27 -6.35 2.97
N THR A 19 1.69 -5.28 2.28
CA THR A 19 1.23 -3.91 2.61
C THR A 19 -0.29 -3.76 2.43
N TRP A 20 -0.87 -4.33 1.37
CA TRP A 20 -2.32 -4.35 1.19
C TRP A 20 -3.03 -5.20 2.25
N LYS A 21 -2.46 -6.35 2.60
CA LYS A 21 -2.96 -7.20 3.69
C LYS A 21 -2.97 -6.46 5.02
N LEU A 22 -1.92 -5.68 5.31
CA LEU A 22 -1.87 -4.84 6.51
C LEU A 22 -2.98 -3.78 6.51
N ALA A 23 -3.25 -3.13 5.38
CA ALA A 23 -4.36 -2.18 5.26
C ALA A 23 -5.72 -2.86 5.49
N ASP A 24 -5.90 -4.08 5.00
CA ASP A 24 -7.09 -4.90 5.21
C ASP A 24 -7.26 -5.34 6.67
N ASP A 25 -6.18 -5.80 7.31
CA ASP A 25 -6.18 -6.22 8.72
C ASP A 25 -6.54 -5.09 9.68
N LEU A 26 -6.19 -3.86 9.32
CA LEU A 26 -6.54 -2.65 10.05
C LEU A 26 -7.94 -2.10 9.69
N GLY A 27 -8.68 -2.76 8.79
CA GLY A 27 -9.99 -2.32 8.30
C GLY A 27 -9.94 -1.08 7.39
N GLY A 28 -8.75 -0.70 6.92
CA GLY A 28 -8.50 0.50 6.11
C GLY A 28 -8.40 0.26 4.60
N LEU A 29 -8.69 -0.94 4.11
CA LEU A 29 -8.46 -1.31 2.70
C LEU A 29 -9.12 -0.36 1.71
N ASP A 30 -10.42 -0.07 1.87
CA ASP A 30 -11.16 0.79 0.94
C ASP A 30 -10.66 2.23 0.95
N LEU A 31 -10.30 2.74 2.12
CA LEU A 31 -9.71 4.07 2.26
C LEU A 31 -8.37 4.13 1.56
N VAL A 32 -7.47 3.18 1.84
CA VAL A 32 -6.15 3.13 1.22
C VAL A 32 -6.30 2.99 -0.29
N LYS A 33 -7.18 2.12 -0.77
CA LYS A 33 -7.39 1.88 -2.19
C LYS A 33 -7.87 3.11 -2.93
N ASN A 34 -8.91 3.77 -2.44
CA ASN A 34 -9.63 4.79 -3.21
C ASN A 34 -9.16 6.22 -2.93
N MET A 35 -8.66 6.50 -1.73
CA MET A 35 -8.43 7.88 -1.27
C MET A 35 -6.96 8.33 -1.32
N THR A 36 -6.01 7.39 -1.45
CA THR A 36 -4.57 7.71 -1.44
C THR A 36 -4.00 7.96 -2.83
N LEU A 37 -2.92 8.74 -2.89
CA LEU A 37 -2.19 9.06 -4.11
C LEU A 37 -0.84 8.32 -4.13
N THR A 38 -0.65 7.45 -5.11
CA THR A 38 0.65 6.82 -5.42
C THR A 38 1.10 7.13 -6.85
N CYS A 39 0.15 7.49 -7.73
CA CYS A 39 0.39 7.80 -9.13
C CYS A 39 1.35 8.99 -9.28
N TYR A 40 2.38 8.84 -10.12
CA TYR A 40 3.29 9.95 -10.46
C TYR A 40 2.60 11.12 -11.19
N ASN A 41 1.43 10.89 -11.78
CA ASN A 41 0.66 11.90 -12.50
C ASN A 41 -0.47 12.52 -11.65
N GLY A 42 -0.47 12.35 -10.32
CA GLY A 42 -1.43 13.03 -9.44
C GLY A 42 -2.84 12.44 -9.38
N ILE A 43 -3.11 11.31 -10.05
CA ILE A 43 -4.42 10.66 -10.05
C ILE A 43 -4.55 9.74 -8.81
N LYS A 44 -5.55 10.03 -7.95
CA LYS A 44 -5.87 9.21 -6.76
C LYS A 44 -6.42 7.83 -7.15
N GLY A 45 -6.46 6.93 -6.18
CA GLY A 45 -7.02 5.59 -6.38
C GLY A 45 -6.10 4.70 -7.21
N ASP A 46 -6.66 4.04 -8.23
CA ASP A 46 -5.92 3.19 -9.17
C ASP A 46 -4.89 3.97 -10.01
N GLY A 47 -5.08 5.29 -10.13
CA GLY A 47 -4.17 6.19 -10.81
C GLY A 47 -4.21 6.06 -12.35
N CYS A 48 -3.13 6.48 -13.01
CA CYS A 48 -3.07 6.52 -14.49
C CYS A 48 -2.87 5.14 -15.15
N GLY A 49 -2.56 4.09 -14.38
CA GLY A 49 -2.37 2.72 -14.89
C GLY A 49 -1.08 2.46 -15.70
N HIS A 50 -0.39 3.49 -16.21
CA HIS A 50 0.78 3.32 -17.08
C HIS A 50 2.13 3.68 -16.44
N CYS A 51 2.16 4.48 -15.36
CA CYS A 51 3.40 4.85 -14.69
C CYS A 51 3.94 3.70 -13.80
N PRO A 52 5.25 3.68 -13.48
CA PRO A 52 5.84 2.60 -12.68
C PRO A 52 5.20 2.41 -11.30
N SER A 53 4.83 3.49 -10.61
CA SER A 53 4.21 3.40 -9.28
C SER A 53 2.82 2.76 -9.32
N CYS A 54 1.99 3.12 -10.32
CA CYS A 54 0.71 2.46 -10.56
C CYS A 54 0.87 0.98 -10.89
N LYS A 55 1.85 0.61 -11.74
CA LYS A 55 2.11 -0.79 -12.09
C LYS A 55 2.49 -1.63 -10.87
N LEU A 56 3.40 -1.12 -10.03
CA LEU A 56 3.80 -1.80 -8.80
C LEU A 56 2.65 -1.93 -7.80
N ARG A 57 1.89 -0.84 -7.60
CA ARG A 57 0.74 -0.81 -6.69
C ARG A 57 -0.33 -1.83 -7.10
N ARG A 58 -0.68 -1.87 -8.39
CA ARG A 58 -1.68 -2.79 -8.95
C ARG A 58 -1.22 -4.24 -8.85
N LYS A 59 0.02 -4.54 -9.25
CA LYS A 59 0.58 -5.90 -9.13
C LYS A 59 0.50 -6.41 -7.68
N GLY A 60 0.90 -5.58 -6.71
CA GLY A 60 0.78 -5.94 -5.30
C GLY A 60 -0.66 -6.15 -4.84
N TYR A 61 -1.63 -5.40 -5.38
CA TYR A 61 -3.05 -5.58 -5.05
C TYR A 61 -3.60 -6.90 -5.60
N GLU A 62 -3.27 -7.23 -6.85
CA GLU A 62 -3.64 -8.50 -7.50
C GLU A 62 -3.07 -9.70 -6.72
N GLU A 63 -1.78 -9.65 -6.38
CA GLU A 63 -1.13 -10.69 -5.57
C GLU A 63 -1.73 -10.80 -4.16
N PHE A 64 -2.16 -9.68 -3.56
CA PHE A 64 -2.86 -9.69 -2.27
C PHE A 64 -4.20 -10.44 -2.37
N LEU A 65 -4.99 -10.16 -3.41
CA LEU A 65 -6.28 -10.83 -3.61
C LEU A 65 -6.10 -12.33 -3.79
N GLU A 66 -5.13 -12.74 -4.61
CA GLU A 66 -4.82 -14.15 -4.85
C GLU A 66 -4.32 -14.87 -3.58
N ARG A 67 -3.49 -14.22 -2.77
CA ARG A 67 -2.88 -14.81 -1.58
C ARG A 67 -3.81 -14.84 -0.36
N TYR A 68 -4.67 -13.84 -0.17
CA TYR A 68 -5.34 -13.60 1.11
C TYR A 68 -6.87 -13.42 1.05
N LYS A 69 -7.48 -13.29 -0.14
CA LYS A 69 -8.92 -13.04 -0.31
C LYS A 69 -9.61 -14.04 -1.25
N LYS A 70 -9.20 -15.31 -1.20
CA LYS A 70 -9.87 -16.40 -1.89
C LYS A 70 -11.25 -16.69 -1.31
#